data_AF-K7KX00-F1
#
_entry.id   AF-K7KX00-F1
#
_cell.length_a   1.000
_cell.length_b   1.000
_cell.length_c   1.000
_cell.angle_alpha   90.00
_cell.angle_beta   90.00
_cell.angle_gamma   90.00
#
_symmetry.space_group_name_H-M   'P 1'
#
loop_
_entity.id
_entity.type
_entity.pdbx_description
1 polymer ?
#
loop_
_entity_poly.entity_id
_entity_poly.type
_entity_poly.pdbx_seq_one_letter_code
_entity_poly.pdbx_strand_id
1 'polypeptide(L)' 'MKDELIIQDLIEIEQHVLEFYTNLFATDNNIKHSDLVEKVIPSLITPKENTLLTNLRSFEEVQLAVFG' A
#
# COMPACT_ATOMS: atom_id res chain seq x y z
N MET A 1 -18.92 26.77 6.92
CA MET A 1 -17.80 26.88 5.97
C MET A 1 -16.61 27.30 6.80
N LYS A 2 -15.55 26.49 6.93
CA LYS A 2 -14.33 27.02 7.55
C LYS A 2 -13.71 27.94 6.52
N ASP A 3 -13.42 29.18 6.91
CA ASP A 3 -12.71 30.11 6.05
C ASP A 3 -11.37 29.49 5.65
N GLU A 4 -11.10 29.47 4.35
CA GLU A 4 -9.84 28.98 3.82
C GLU A 4 -8.75 29.96 4.23
N LEU A 5 -7.85 29.53 5.14
CA LEU A 5 -6.72 30.34 5.56
C LEU A 5 -5.71 30.39 4.42
N ILE A 6 -5.71 31.48 3.67
CA ILE A 6 -4.73 31.73 2.61
C ILE A 6 -3.59 32.56 3.20
N ILE A 7 -2.44 31.93 3.40
CA ILE A 7 -1.20 32.60 3.79
C ILE A 7 -0.60 33.24 2.55
N GLN A 8 -0.35 34.55 2.58
CA GLN A 8 0.23 35.30 1.44
C GLN A 8 1.63 35.85 1.75
N ASP A 9 1.98 35.98 3.03
CA ASP A 9 3.31 36.43 3.43
C ASP A 9 4.34 35.32 3.25
N LEU A 10 5.48 35.65 2.66
CA LEU A 10 6.52 34.67 2.33
C LEU A 10 7.15 34.05 3.58
N ILE A 11 7.36 34.85 4.64
CA ILE A 11 7.95 34.37 5.90
C ILE A 11 6.96 33.45 6.61
N GLU A 12 5.67 33.80 6.61
CA GLU A 12 4.63 32.93 7.15
C GLU A 12 4.53 31.60 6.38
N ILE A 13 4.68 31.62 5.04
CA ILE A 13 4.71 30.38 4.24
C ILE A 13 5.93 29.53 4.60
N GLU A 14 7.12 30.12 4.68
CA GLU A 14 8.35 29.42 5.05
C GLU A 14 8.22 28.78 6.43
N GLN A 15 7.74 29.54 7.42
CA GLN A 15 7.51 29.05 8.77
C GLN A 15 6.46 27.94 8.80
N HIS A 16 5.35 28.11 8.07
CA HIS A 16 4.30 27.09 8.00
C HIS A 16 4.81 25.77 7.42
N VAL A 17 5.59 25.81 6.34
CA VAL A 17 6.20 24.61 5.74
C VAL A 17 7.18 23.95 6.71
N LEU A 18 8.04 24.74 7.36
CA LEU A 18 9.00 24.23 8.33
C LEU A 18 8.29 23.56 9.52
N GLU A 19 7.29 24.22 10.10
CA GLU A 19 6.49 23.69 11.22
C GLU A 19 5.74 22.43 10.81
N PHE A 20 5.13 22.41 9.63
CA PHE A 20 4.41 21.24 9.13
C PHE A 20 5.31 20.00 9.07
N TYR A 21 6.48 20.10 8.42
CA TYR A 21 7.39 18.97 8.30
C TYR A 21 8.07 18.62 9.63
N THR A 22 8.42 19.62 10.46
CA THR A 22 8.97 19.38 11.79
C THR A 22 8.00 18.54 12.62
N ASN A 23 6.72 18.92 12.64
CA ASN A 23 5.69 18.19 13.37
C ASN A 23 5.40 16.82 12.75
N LEU A 24 5.38 16.73 11.41
CA LEU A 24 5.17 15.47 10.70
C LEU A 24 6.22 14.43 11.08
N PHE A 25 7.50 14.82 11.13
CA PHE A 25 8.60 13.93 11.49
C PHE A 25 8.81 13.76 12.99
N ALA A 26 8.35 14.70 13.81
CA ALA A 26 8.33 14.57 15.27
C ALA A 26 7.16 13.71 15.78
N THR A 27 6.14 13.49 14.94
CA THR A 27 5.02 12.61 15.28
C THR A 27 5.55 11.18 15.44
N ASP A 28 5.12 10.50 16.50
CA ASP A 28 5.43 9.08 16.69
C ASP A 28 5.08 8.31 15.42
N ASN A 29 5.94 7.35 15.05
CA ASN A 29 5.67 6.45 13.92
C ASN A 29 4.52 5.51 14.27
N ASN A 30 3.30 6.04 14.26
CA ASN A 30 2.08 5.32 14.58
C ASN A 30 1.67 4.53 13.34
N ILE A 31 2.29 3.37 13.18
CA ILE A 31 1.91 2.40 12.17
C ILE A 31 0.57 1.78 12.59
N LYS A 32 -0.52 2.41 12.17
CA LYS A 32 -1.84 1.80 12.22
C LYS A 32 -2.02 0.95 10.97
N HIS A 33 -2.53 -0.27 11.14
CA HIS A 33 -3.01 -1.04 10.01
C HIS A 33 -4.13 -0.22 9.35
N SER A 34 -3.91 0.23 8.12
CA SER A 34 -4.86 1.08 7.41
C SER A 34 -5.97 0.28 6.72
N ASP A 35 -5.87 -1.06 6.76
CA ASP A 35 -6.60 -2.03 5.92
C ASP A 35 -6.54 -1.68 4.42
N LEU A 36 -5.71 -0.71 4.01
CA LEU A 36 -5.70 -0.21 2.64
C LEU A 36 -5.30 -1.34 1.71
N VAL A 37 -4.28 -2.11 2.07
CA VAL A 37 -3.84 -3.29 1.31
C VAL A 37 -5.01 -4.24 1.03
N GLU A 38 -5.82 -4.57 2.03
CA GLU A 38 -6.98 -5.46 1.87
C GLU A 38 -8.11 -4.81 1.04
N LYS A 39 -8.28 -3.49 1.14
CA LYS A 39 -9.35 -2.76 0.44
C LYS A 39 -9.00 -2.38 -1.00
N VAL A 40 -7.72 -2.18 -1.29
CA VAL A 40 -7.25 -1.65 -2.58
C VAL A 40 -6.60 -2.71 -3.46
N ILE A 41 -6.12 -3.82 -2.90
CA ILE A 41 -5.64 -4.93 -3.73
C ILE A 41 -6.86 -5.73 -4.16
N PRO A 42 -7.24 -5.68 -5.46
CA PRO A 42 -8.30 -6.54 -5.95
C PRO A 42 -7.86 -7.99 -5.85
N SER A 43 -8.78 -8.87 -5.45
CA SER A 43 -8.56 -10.31 -5.59
C SER A 43 -8.63 -10.68 -7.07
N LEU A 44 -7.47 -10.82 -7.71
CA LEU A 44 -7.35 -11.14 -9.13
C LEU A 44 -7.49 -12.63 -9.43
N ILE A 45 -7.35 -13.47 -8.40
CA ILE A 45 -7.47 -14.92 -8.51
C ILE A 45 -8.39 -15.45 -7.43
N THR A 46 -9.29 -16.34 -7.82
CA THR A 46 -10.12 -17.10 -6.89
C THR A 46 -9.26 -18.05 -6.05
N PRO A 47 -9.74 -18.49 -4.87
CA PRO A 47 -9.04 -19.53 -4.10
C PRO A 47 -8.77 -20.81 -4.90
N LYS A 48 -9.68 -21.16 -5.82
CA LYS A 48 -9.52 -22.31 -6.73
C LYS A 48 -8.38 -22.11 -7.72
N GLU A 49 -8.28 -20.93 -8.33
CA GLU A 49 -7.17 -20.59 -9.23
C GLU A 49 -5.85 -20.53 -8.48
N ASN A 50 -5.82 -19.92 -7.29
CA ASN A 50 -4.64 -19.92 -6.43
C ASN A 50 -4.20 -21.36 -6.13
N THR A 51 -5.13 -22.23 -5.74
CA THR A 51 -4.86 -23.65 -5.47
C THR A 51 -4.33 -24.36 -6.71
N LEU A 52 -4.89 -24.11 -7.90
CA LEU A 52 -4.42 -24.68 -9.16
C LEU A 52 -2.98 -24.24 -9.50
N LEU A 53 -2.63 -22.98 -9.18
CA LEU A 53 -1.30 -22.41 -9.45
C LEU A 53 -0.25 -22.85 -8.42
N THR A 54 -0.63 -23.02 -7.15
CA THR A 54 0.32 -23.31 -6.06
C THR A 54 0.39 -24.78 -5.67
N ASN A 55 -0.56 -25.62 -6.09
CA ASN A 55 -0.51 -27.04 -5.78
C ASN A 55 0.72 -27.70 -6.40
N LEU A 56 1.27 -28.65 -5.64
CA LEU A 56 2.27 -29.57 -6.16
C LEU A 56 1.67 -30.34 -7.33
N ARG A 57 2.38 -30.30 -8.46
CA ARG A 57 2.04 -31.08 -9.66
C ARG A 57 2.23 -32.57 -9.39
N SER A 58 1.40 -33.40 -10.01
CA SER A 58 1.54 -34.85 -9.89
C SER A 58 2.83 -35.32 -10.54
N PHE A 59 3.30 -36.51 -10.16
CA PHE A 59 4.50 -37.09 -10.79
C PHE A 59 4.31 -37.26 -12.30
N GLU A 60 3.12 -37.66 -12.75
CA GLU A 60 2.78 -37.80 -14.17
C GLU A 60 2.81 -36.45 -14.89
N GLU A 61 2.27 -35.39 -14.29
CA GLU A 61 2.34 -34.02 -14.86
C GLU A 61 3.80 -33.56 -14.99
N VAL A 62 4.63 -33.82 -13.98
CA VAL A 62 6.06 -33.49 -14.01
C VAL A 62 6.79 -34.33 -15.06
N GLN A 63 6.53 -35.63 -15.13
CA GLN A 63 7.16 -36.53 -16.10
C GLN A 63 6.82 -36.11 -17.53
N LEU A 64 5.54 -35.85 -17.84
CA LEU A 64 5.10 -35.39 -19.16
C LEU A 64 5.70 -34.03 -19.53
N ALA A 65 5.77 -33.09 -18.59
CA ALA A 65 6.36 -31.77 -18.86
C ALA A 65 7.88 -31.83 -19.12
N VAL A 66 8.59 -32.74 -18.45
CA VAL A 66 10.05 -32.88 -18.58
C VAL A 66 10.45 -33.75 -19.78
N PHE A 67 9.72 -34.83 -20.04
CA PHE A 67 10.11 -35.85 -21.01
C PHE A 67 9.25 -35.90 -22.28
N GLY A 68 8.15 -35.15 -22.34
CA GLY A 68 7.18 -35.17 -23.45
C GLY A 68 6.28 -36.40 -23.42
#